data_AF-A0A8S3TJQ3-F1
#
_entry.id   AF-A0A8S3TJQ3-F1
#
_cell.length_a   1.000
_cell.length_b   1.000
_cell.length_c   1.000
_cell.angle_alpha   90.00
_cell.angle_beta   90.00
_cell.angle_gamma   90.00
#
_symmetry.space_group_name_H-M   'P 1'
#
loop_
_entity.id
_entity.type
_entity.pdbx_description
1 polymer ?
#
loop_
_entity_poly.entity_id
_entity_poly.type
_entity_poly.pdbx_seq_one_letter_code
_entity_poly.pdbx_strand_id
1 'polypeptide(L)'
;MLSGGNTMMTLLSDDKYHLNDKGTSILANNLKHAIHSTLNITIQRNRSRSRSRNTNSRQVGRGRGRGHADILLCGDFNARAGSHPDLIIQDEIDFLPLYNTYPLDKNIMLRKNRDKKLDCRGKDLCEFCISHQLRILNGRTLGDLNGNFTCYTPNGASVVDYSIVSESALDYILYFRVAEFVPTLSDCHCKIEWEMSAQFSANLRDDCIDHDLHTMPSRYMWSENSVTVFQEALTSPSVLEKYQISYLKGILLPK
;
A
#
# COMPACT_ATOMS: atom_id res chain seq x y z
N MET A 1 3.26 -54.57 -14.51
CA MET A 1 1.82 -54.44 -14.18
C MET A 1 1.69 -54.30 -12.67
N LEU A 2 0.94 -53.26 -12.27
CA LEU A 2 0.34 -52.90 -10.97
C LEU A 2 0.36 -54.00 -9.88
N SER A 3 0.55 -53.74 -8.58
CA SER A 3 -0.14 -52.75 -7.74
C SER A 3 0.49 -52.65 -6.34
N GLY A 4 0.29 -51.52 -5.66
CA GLY A 4 0.64 -51.32 -4.25
C GLY A 4 0.79 -49.85 -3.88
N GLY A 5 -0.30 -49.08 -3.96
CA GLY A 5 -0.33 -47.64 -3.69
C GLY A 5 -0.69 -47.27 -2.24
N ASN A 6 -0.35 -46.02 -1.90
CA ASN A 6 -0.59 -45.25 -0.67
C ASN A 6 0.27 -45.68 0.54
N THR A 7 1.09 -44.82 1.15
CA THR A 7 0.66 -43.55 1.76
C THR A 7 1.91 -42.71 2.09
N MET A 8 2.23 -41.66 1.31
CA MET A 8 3.19 -40.62 1.73
C MET A 8 3.04 -39.34 0.89
N MET A 9 1.85 -38.75 0.88
CA MET A 9 1.52 -37.59 0.06
C MET A 9 0.56 -36.67 0.81
N THR A 10 0.98 -36.17 1.97
CA THR A 10 0.15 -35.22 2.77
C THR A 10 0.92 -34.37 3.80
N LEU A 11 2.22 -34.10 3.62
CA LEU A 11 3.00 -33.38 4.66
C LEU A 11 3.80 -32.15 4.20
N LEU A 12 3.54 -31.56 3.03
CA LEU A 12 4.27 -30.36 2.58
C LEU A 12 3.39 -29.24 1.99
N SER A 13 2.19 -29.06 2.52
CA SER A 13 1.39 -27.86 2.26
C SER A 13 0.99 -27.25 3.60
N ASP A 14 1.82 -26.39 4.18
CA ASP A 14 1.41 -25.57 5.34
C ASP A 14 2.36 -24.38 5.54
N ASP A 15 2.52 -23.54 4.51
CA ASP A 15 2.96 -22.16 4.72
C ASP A 15 1.78 -21.35 5.27
N LYS A 16 1.72 -21.29 6.60
CA LYS A 16 0.60 -20.82 7.44
C LYS A 16 0.42 -19.29 7.55
N TYR A 17 0.82 -18.51 6.54
CA TYR A 17 0.66 -17.04 6.57
C TYR A 17 0.06 -16.45 5.29
N HIS A 18 -0.84 -17.18 4.64
CA HIS A 18 -1.70 -16.59 3.61
C HIS A 18 -2.89 -15.87 4.27
N LEU A 19 -2.96 -14.55 4.13
CA LEU A 19 -4.21 -13.83 4.37
C LEU A 19 -5.25 -14.41 3.41
N ASN A 20 -6.33 -14.97 3.95
CA ASN A 20 -7.48 -15.40 3.15
C ASN A 20 -8.10 -14.18 2.42
N ASP A 21 -8.99 -14.41 1.44
CA ASP A 21 -9.65 -13.32 0.69
C ASP A 21 -10.34 -12.28 1.58
N LYS A 22 -10.73 -12.68 2.79
CA LYS A 22 -11.25 -11.78 3.82
C LYS A 22 -10.14 -10.94 4.45
N GLY A 23 -8.98 -11.51 4.75
CA GLY A 23 -7.81 -10.84 5.30
C GLY A 23 -7.20 -9.83 4.34
N THR A 24 -7.18 -10.11 3.03
CA THR A 24 -6.77 -9.14 2.01
C THR A 24 -7.79 -8.02 1.85
N SER A 25 -9.09 -8.32 1.87
CA SER A 25 -10.16 -7.31 1.88
C SER A 25 -10.12 -6.44 3.15
N ILE A 26 -9.82 -7.03 4.30
CA ILE A 26 -9.66 -6.32 5.58
C ILE A 26 -8.41 -5.44 5.53
N LEU A 27 -7.28 -5.91 5.00
CA LEU A 27 -6.08 -5.09 4.83
C LEU A 27 -6.34 -3.91 3.89
N ALA A 28 -6.98 -4.15 2.73
CA ALA A 28 -7.36 -3.10 1.79
C ALA A 28 -8.33 -2.08 2.40
N ASN A 29 -9.33 -2.55 3.14
CA ASN A 29 -10.26 -1.68 3.86
C ASN A 29 -9.60 -0.94 5.02
N ASN A 30 -8.65 -1.57 5.72
CA ASN A 30 -7.89 -0.92 6.80
C ASN A 30 -6.91 0.10 6.24
N LEU A 31 -6.29 -0.14 5.08
CA LEU A 31 -5.46 0.84 4.38
C LEU A 31 -6.32 2.02 3.92
N LYS A 32 -7.48 1.74 3.32
CA LYS A 32 -8.47 2.75 2.93
C LYS A 32 -8.93 3.57 4.14
N HIS A 33 -9.29 2.92 5.24
CA HIS A 33 -9.69 3.59 6.47
C HIS A 33 -8.55 4.37 7.11
N ALA A 34 -7.32 3.85 7.13
CA ALA A 34 -6.14 4.54 7.65
C ALA A 34 -5.81 5.79 6.81
N ILE A 35 -5.89 5.70 5.49
CA ILE A 35 -5.73 6.84 4.58
C ILE A 35 -6.83 7.88 4.86
N HIS A 36 -8.09 7.47 4.98
CA HIS A 36 -9.19 8.40 5.24
C HIS A 36 -9.19 9.00 6.65
N SER A 37 -8.83 8.22 7.68
CA SER A 37 -8.84 8.66 9.09
C SER A 37 -7.62 9.50 9.44
N THR A 38 -6.45 9.20 8.88
CA THR A 38 -5.19 9.90 9.18
C THR A 38 -5.05 11.19 8.38
N LEU A 39 -5.66 11.28 7.18
CA LEU A 39 -5.47 12.42 6.28
C LEU A 39 -6.67 13.37 6.16
N ASN A 40 -7.79 13.09 6.85
CA ASN A 40 -8.99 13.95 6.85
C ASN A 40 -9.45 14.36 5.43
N ILE A 41 -9.25 13.47 4.45
CA ILE A 41 -9.55 13.73 3.03
C ILE A 41 -11.07 13.68 2.87
N THR A 42 -11.69 14.87 2.90
CA THR A 42 -13.12 15.03 2.65
C THR A 42 -13.37 14.88 1.15
N ILE A 43 -14.13 13.86 0.74
CA ILE A 43 -14.68 13.78 -0.61
C ILE A 43 -15.64 14.96 -0.80
N GLN A 44 -15.21 16.00 -1.52
CA GLN A 44 -16.11 17.10 -1.88
C GLN A 44 -17.12 16.64 -2.92
N ARG A 45 -18.34 16.30 -2.48
CA ARG A 45 -19.53 16.47 -3.31
C ARG A 45 -19.77 17.96 -3.47
N ASN A 46 -19.26 18.54 -4.56
CA ASN A 46 -19.36 19.97 -4.79
C ASN A 46 -20.80 20.38 -5.09
N ARG A 47 -21.38 21.12 -4.14
CA ARG A 47 -22.57 21.94 -4.36
C ARG A 47 -22.16 23.20 -5.12
N SER A 48 -22.77 23.37 -6.28
CA SER A 48 -22.61 24.54 -7.16
C SER A 48 -22.98 25.83 -6.44
N ARG A 49 -22.04 26.77 -6.34
CA ARG A 49 -22.35 28.19 -6.11
C ARG A 49 -21.55 29.05 -7.06
N SER A 50 -22.25 29.62 -8.02
CA SER A 50 -21.83 30.62 -8.97
C SER A 50 -21.50 31.94 -8.26
N ARG A 51 -20.38 32.60 -8.62
CA ARG A 51 -20.30 34.06 -8.68
C ARG A 51 -19.06 34.60 -9.39
N SER A 52 -19.36 35.34 -10.46
CA SER A 52 -18.76 36.56 -11.02
C SER A 52 -17.25 36.86 -10.96
N ARG A 53 -16.73 37.19 -12.14
CA ARG A 53 -15.41 37.78 -12.44
C ARG A 53 -15.13 39.07 -11.66
N ASN A 54 -13.87 39.26 -11.25
CA ASN A 54 -13.18 40.52 -11.46
C ASN A 54 -11.65 40.33 -11.55
N THR A 55 -11.03 41.04 -12.49
CA THR A 55 -9.61 41.07 -12.83
C THR A 55 -8.84 41.98 -11.88
N ASN A 56 -7.72 41.53 -11.33
CA ASN A 56 -6.51 42.34 -11.14
C ASN A 56 -5.29 41.51 -10.72
N SER A 57 -4.18 41.78 -11.37
CA SER A 57 -2.86 41.22 -11.21
C SER A 57 -2.25 41.59 -9.85
N ARG A 58 -2.09 40.60 -8.98
CA ARG A 58 -1.04 40.54 -7.95
C ARG A 58 -0.68 39.07 -7.79
N GLN A 59 0.61 38.73 -7.95
CA GLN A 59 1.16 37.46 -7.47
C GLN A 59 1.01 37.44 -5.95
N VAL A 60 -0.16 37.02 -5.49
CA VAL A 60 -0.39 36.61 -4.11
C VAL A 60 0.00 35.16 -4.07
N GLY A 61 1.01 34.83 -3.26
CA GLY A 61 1.43 33.45 -3.01
C GLY A 61 0.20 32.58 -2.85
N ARG A 62 0.08 31.55 -3.69
CA ARG A 62 -1.04 30.61 -3.66
C ARG A 62 -1.09 30.01 -2.26
N GLY A 63 -1.98 30.55 -1.43
CA GLY A 63 -2.30 29.98 -0.14
C GLY A 63 -2.64 28.51 -0.36
N ARG A 64 -1.90 27.64 0.33
CA ARG A 64 -2.21 26.21 0.41
C ARG A 64 -3.61 26.10 1.00
N GLY A 65 -4.60 25.96 0.11
CA GLY A 65 -5.92 25.46 0.48
C GLY A 65 -5.75 24.13 1.21
N ARG A 66 -6.62 23.88 2.19
CA ARG A 66 -6.62 22.69 3.08
C ARG A 66 -6.03 21.46 2.38
N GLY A 67 -4.87 21.05 2.88
CA GLY A 67 -3.78 20.47 2.10
C GLY A 67 -3.98 19.01 1.73
N HIS A 68 -3.88 18.74 0.43
CA HIS A 68 -3.50 17.41 -0.03
C HIS A 68 -2.01 17.22 0.30
N ALA A 69 -1.73 16.24 1.16
CA ALA A 69 -0.37 15.78 1.39
C ALA A 69 0.02 14.81 0.28
N ASP A 70 1.26 14.89 -0.17
CA ASP A 70 1.85 13.87 -1.04
C ASP A 70 2.05 12.57 -0.25
N ILE A 71 1.75 11.44 -0.88
CA ILE A 71 1.81 10.12 -0.26
C ILE A 71 2.99 9.34 -0.83
N LEU A 72 3.70 8.62 0.04
CA LEU A 72 4.64 7.56 -0.31
C LEU A 72 4.27 6.31 0.48
N LEU A 73 4.02 5.21 -0.23
CA LEU A 73 3.80 3.88 0.33
C LEU A 73 4.98 3.00 -0.07
N CYS A 74 5.50 2.21 0.86
CA CYS A 74 6.58 1.27 0.55
C CYS A 74 6.47 -0.02 1.37
N GLY A 75 6.83 -1.14 0.76
CA GLY A 75 6.91 -2.45 1.44
C GLY A 75 6.34 -3.58 0.58
N ASP A 76 6.07 -4.71 1.23
CA ASP A 76 5.48 -5.90 0.61
C ASP A 76 3.96 -5.73 0.45
N PHE A 77 3.50 -5.66 -0.79
CA PHE A 77 2.07 -5.62 -1.12
C PHE A 77 1.52 -7.03 -1.41
N ASN A 78 2.39 -8.03 -1.48
CA ASN A 78 2.07 -9.41 -1.83
C ASN A 78 1.18 -9.47 -3.09
N ALA A 79 1.54 -8.68 -4.10
CA ALA A 79 0.75 -8.44 -5.30
C ALA A 79 1.67 -8.43 -6.51
N ARG A 80 1.35 -9.17 -7.56
CA ARG A 80 2.17 -9.24 -8.76
C ARG A 80 1.51 -8.40 -9.84
N ALA A 81 1.99 -7.17 -10.03
CA ALA A 81 1.40 -6.22 -10.99
C ALA A 81 1.76 -6.54 -12.46
N GLY A 82 2.73 -7.44 -12.70
CA GLY A 82 3.18 -7.78 -14.03
C GLY A 82 3.58 -6.55 -14.85
N SER A 83 3.11 -6.49 -16.10
CA SER A 83 3.23 -5.31 -16.96
C SER A 83 1.93 -4.49 -17.06
N HIS A 84 1.01 -4.65 -16.10
CA HIS A 84 -0.27 -3.94 -16.09
C HIS A 84 -0.05 -2.44 -15.75
N PRO A 85 -0.68 -1.49 -16.47
CA PRO A 85 -0.48 -0.04 -16.23
C PRO A 85 -1.02 0.42 -14.87
N ASP A 86 -0.42 1.44 -14.24
CA ASP A 86 -0.91 2.20 -13.06
C ASP A 86 -1.34 3.62 -13.43
N LEU A 87 -1.47 3.88 -14.71
CA LEU A 87 -1.88 5.16 -15.25
C LEU A 87 -2.85 4.93 -16.39
N ILE A 88 -3.61 5.96 -16.73
CA ILE A 88 -4.51 5.94 -17.87
C ILE A 88 -3.66 6.17 -19.12
N ILE A 89 -3.60 5.16 -19.97
CA ILE A 89 -2.87 5.24 -21.23
C ILE A 89 -3.64 6.19 -22.16
N GLN A 90 -2.95 7.17 -22.75
CA GLN A 90 -3.54 8.19 -23.64
C GLN A 90 -4.63 9.02 -22.95
N ASP A 91 -4.32 9.52 -21.75
CA ASP A 91 -5.20 10.40 -21.00
C ASP A 91 -5.27 11.80 -21.63
N GLU A 92 -6.12 11.95 -22.65
CA GLU A 92 -6.31 13.17 -23.44
C GLU A 92 -7.75 13.67 -23.32
N ILE A 93 -7.94 14.99 -23.17
CA ILE A 93 -9.26 15.64 -23.01
C ILE A 93 -9.60 16.62 -24.13
N ASP A 94 -8.85 16.59 -25.25
CA ASP A 94 -8.96 17.55 -26.34
C ASP A 94 -10.40 17.68 -26.89
N PHE A 95 -11.20 16.61 -26.78
CA PHE A 95 -12.58 16.54 -27.27
C PHE A 95 -13.63 16.51 -26.15
N LEU A 96 -13.23 16.64 -24.89
CA LEU A 96 -14.14 16.55 -23.74
C LEU A 96 -14.28 17.90 -23.03
N PRO A 97 -15.51 18.36 -22.72
CA PRO A 97 -15.74 19.63 -22.03
C PRO A 97 -15.48 19.54 -20.51
N LEU A 98 -14.39 18.89 -20.10
CA LEU A 98 -14.05 18.60 -18.69
C LEU A 98 -13.06 19.61 -18.08
N TYR A 99 -12.94 20.78 -18.70
CA TYR A 99 -11.94 21.81 -18.42
C TYR A 99 -11.75 22.05 -16.91
N ASN A 100 -10.52 21.86 -16.42
CA ASN A 100 -10.04 22.07 -15.04
C ASN A 100 -10.67 21.20 -13.93
N THR A 101 -11.54 20.25 -14.26
CA THR A 101 -12.14 19.34 -13.27
C THR A 101 -11.52 17.94 -13.26
N TYR A 102 -10.92 17.54 -14.37
CA TYR A 102 -10.29 16.24 -14.53
C TYR A 102 -8.77 16.39 -14.43
N PRO A 103 -8.12 15.80 -13.41
CA PRO A 103 -6.67 15.80 -13.30
C PRO A 103 -6.09 14.80 -14.31
N LEU A 104 -5.55 15.33 -15.40
CA LEU A 104 -4.83 14.53 -16.40
C LEU A 104 -3.58 13.89 -15.78
N ASP A 105 -3.34 12.62 -16.10
CA ASP A 105 -2.10 11.95 -15.78
C ASP A 105 -0.91 12.64 -16.48
N LYS A 106 0.20 12.81 -15.76
CA LYS A 106 1.46 13.28 -16.35
C LYS A 106 1.94 12.28 -17.40
N ASN A 107 2.49 12.78 -18.50
CA ASN A 107 3.18 11.94 -19.47
C ASN A 107 4.50 11.42 -18.89
N ILE A 108 4.43 10.22 -18.29
CA ILE A 108 5.55 9.54 -17.64
C ILE A 108 5.85 8.22 -18.34
N MET A 109 7.08 7.72 -18.16
CA MET A 109 7.47 6.43 -18.72
C MET A 109 6.65 5.28 -18.16
N LEU A 110 6.21 4.38 -19.04
CA LEU A 110 5.67 3.08 -18.64
C LEU A 110 6.77 2.25 -17.98
N ARG A 111 6.41 1.61 -16.88
CA ARG A 111 7.32 0.76 -16.12
C ARG A 111 7.58 -0.57 -16.82
N LYS A 112 8.83 -0.99 -16.81
CA LYS A 112 9.26 -2.33 -17.16
C LYS A 112 9.19 -3.22 -15.93
N ASN A 113 8.99 -4.50 -16.13
CA ASN A 113 8.96 -5.47 -15.04
C ASN A 113 9.56 -6.78 -15.53
N ARG A 114 10.52 -7.35 -14.80
CA ARG A 114 11.03 -8.71 -15.07
C ARG A 114 10.00 -9.76 -14.72
N ASP A 115 9.18 -9.50 -13.71
CA ASP A 115 8.02 -10.32 -13.40
C ASP A 115 6.88 -9.98 -14.37
N LYS A 116 6.53 -10.93 -15.24
CA LYS A 116 5.43 -10.78 -16.20
C LYS A 116 4.11 -11.35 -15.68
N LYS A 117 4.11 -12.03 -14.53
CA LYS A 117 2.90 -12.61 -13.97
C LYS A 117 2.05 -11.50 -13.35
N LEU A 118 0.75 -11.55 -13.63
CA LEU A 118 -0.27 -10.68 -13.05
C LEU A 118 -1.21 -11.53 -12.20
N ASP A 119 -1.40 -11.18 -10.94
CA ASP A 119 -2.44 -11.79 -10.09
C ASP A 119 -3.59 -10.81 -9.82
N CYS A 120 -4.67 -11.28 -9.20
CA CYS A 120 -5.84 -10.45 -8.87
C CYS A 120 -5.45 -9.25 -8.01
N ARG A 121 -4.62 -9.47 -6.99
CA ARG A 121 -4.11 -8.43 -6.08
C ARG A 121 -3.27 -7.39 -6.81
N GLY A 122 -2.46 -7.82 -7.77
CA GLY A 122 -1.67 -6.92 -8.63
C GLY A 122 -2.55 -6.07 -9.54
N LYS A 123 -3.65 -6.62 -10.05
CA LYS A 123 -4.64 -5.85 -10.79
C LYS A 123 -5.31 -4.81 -9.89
N ASP A 124 -5.78 -5.22 -8.71
CA ASP A 124 -6.40 -4.32 -7.72
C ASP A 124 -5.44 -3.22 -7.27
N LEU A 125 -4.15 -3.54 -7.10
CA LEU A 125 -3.11 -2.56 -6.78
C LEU A 125 -2.93 -1.52 -7.89
N CYS A 126 -2.92 -1.94 -9.15
CA CYS A 126 -2.85 -1.03 -10.28
C CYS A 126 -4.10 -0.14 -10.40
N GLU A 127 -5.30 -0.71 -10.23
CA GLU A 127 -6.55 0.05 -10.20
C GLU A 127 -6.60 1.05 -9.04
N PHE A 128 -6.08 0.65 -7.87
CA PHE A 128 -5.89 1.54 -6.73
C PHE A 128 -4.96 2.69 -7.08
N CYS A 129 -3.85 2.42 -7.77
CA CYS A 129 -2.92 3.46 -8.18
C CYS A 129 -3.55 4.45 -9.17
N ILE A 130 -4.25 3.96 -10.20
CA ILE A 130 -4.97 4.79 -11.18
C ILE A 130 -5.98 5.69 -10.48
N SER A 131 -6.81 5.10 -9.60
CA SER A 131 -7.91 5.81 -8.93
C SER A 131 -7.46 6.94 -8.01
N HIS A 132 -6.20 6.91 -7.56
CA HIS A 132 -5.65 7.85 -6.58
C HIS A 132 -4.46 8.67 -7.11
N GLN A 133 -4.22 8.66 -8.44
CA GLN A 133 -3.05 9.31 -9.06
C GLN A 133 -1.73 8.94 -8.37
N LEU A 134 -1.58 7.65 -8.06
CA LEU A 134 -0.36 7.08 -7.50
C LEU A 134 0.41 6.34 -8.60
N ARG A 135 1.74 6.31 -8.47
CA ARG A 135 2.66 5.74 -9.43
C ARG A 135 3.67 4.85 -8.72
N ILE A 136 3.78 3.61 -9.22
CA ILE A 136 4.81 2.66 -8.81
C ILE A 136 6.16 3.11 -9.37
N LEU A 137 7.18 3.17 -8.52
CA LEU A 137 8.55 3.56 -8.88
C LEU A 137 9.33 2.42 -9.55
N ASN A 138 9.10 1.17 -9.12
CA ASN A 138 9.75 -0.01 -9.66
C ASN A 138 9.60 -0.05 -11.18
N GLY A 139 10.70 -0.32 -11.89
CA GLY A 139 10.63 -0.47 -13.34
C GLY A 139 10.61 0.81 -14.18
N ARG A 140 10.57 2.00 -13.58
CA ARG A 140 10.57 3.28 -14.32
C ARG A 140 11.52 4.33 -13.78
N THR A 141 12.02 4.15 -12.57
CA THR A 141 12.88 5.13 -11.90
C THR A 141 14.35 4.81 -12.14
N LEU A 142 15.19 5.84 -12.18
CA LEU A 142 16.64 5.67 -12.26
C LEU A 142 17.12 4.76 -11.12
N GLY A 143 17.88 3.72 -11.46
CA GLY A 143 18.31 2.66 -10.54
C GLY A 143 17.55 1.34 -10.70
N ASP A 144 16.35 1.35 -11.31
CA ASP A 144 15.55 0.13 -11.55
C ASP A 144 14.76 0.18 -12.87
N LEU A 145 15.34 0.75 -13.93
CA LEU A 145 14.66 0.90 -15.23
C LEU A 145 14.23 -0.43 -15.89
N ASN A 146 14.73 -1.57 -15.39
CA ASN A 146 14.40 -2.90 -15.90
C ASN A 146 13.35 -3.63 -15.04
N GLY A 147 13.01 -3.11 -13.86
CA GLY A 147 12.03 -3.69 -12.94
C GLY A 147 12.51 -5.02 -12.36
N ASN A 148 13.55 -4.96 -11.53
CA ASN A 148 14.19 -6.13 -10.93
C ASN A 148 13.25 -6.87 -9.97
N PHE A 149 13.49 -8.18 -9.80
CA PHE A 149 12.78 -8.99 -8.81
C PHE A 149 13.07 -8.50 -7.40
N THR A 150 12.03 -8.47 -6.56
CA THR A 150 12.14 -8.04 -5.16
C THR A 150 12.06 -9.20 -4.19
N CYS A 151 11.61 -10.37 -4.64
CA CYS A 151 11.46 -11.55 -3.80
C CYS A 151 11.91 -12.80 -4.57
N TYR A 152 12.68 -13.66 -3.90
CA TYR A 152 13.23 -14.92 -4.37
C TYR A 152 12.81 -16.06 -3.43
N THR A 153 11.93 -16.93 -3.91
CA THR A 153 11.45 -18.11 -3.19
C THR A 153 11.96 -19.39 -3.87
N PRO A 154 11.87 -20.56 -3.23
CA PRO A 154 12.13 -21.84 -3.90
C PRO A 154 11.29 -22.06 -5.16
N ASN A 155 10.11 -21.44 -5.23
CA ASN A 155 9.18 -21.52 -6.36
C ASN A 155 9.46 -20.47 -7.45
N GLY A 156 10.56 -19.73 -7.34
CA GLY A 156 11.01 -18.74 -8.30
C GLY A 156 10.97 -17.31 -7.75
N ALA A 157 11.09 -16.34 -8.67
CA ALA A 157 11.19 -14.93 -8.34
C ALA A 157 9.91 -14.15 -8.65
N SER A 158 9.70 -13.05 -7.92
CA SER A 158 8.56 -12.16 -8.09
C SER A 158 8.90 -10.70 -7.76
N VAL A 159 8.05 -9.81 -8.25
CA VAL A 159 8.00 -8.41 -7.81
C VAL A 159 6.74 -8.25 -6.98
N VAL A 160 6.92 -8.07 -5.67
CA VAL A 160 5.82 -7.93 -4.69
C VAL A 160 6.06 -6.77 -3.72
N ASP A 161 7.30 -6.30 -3.62
CA ASP A 161 7.68 -5.12 -2.86
C ASP A 161 7.71 -3.91 -3.77
N TYR A 162 6.95 -2.87 -3.43
CA TYR A 162 6.85 -1.66 -4.24
C TYR A 162 7.16 -0.42 -3.43
N SER A 163 7.71 0.59 -4.09
CA SER A 163 7.56 1.98 -3.66
C SER A 163 6.57 2.67 -4.57
N ILE A 164 5.54 3.29 -3.99
CA ILE A 164 4.42 3.91 -4.69
C ILE A 164 4.27 5.34 -4.18
N VAL A 165 4.22 6.31 -5.09
CA VAL A 165 4.17 7.73 -4.72
C VAL A 165 3.02 8.45 -5.42
N SER A 166 2.54 9.54 -4.84
CA SER A 166 1.69 10.49 -5.58
C SER A 166 2.39 10.98 -6.83
N GLU A 167 1.64 11.16 -7.92
CA GLU A 167 2.21 11.65 -9.18
C GLU A 167 2.88 13.04 -9.04
N SER A 168 2.36 13.90 -8.18
CA SER A 168 2.99 15.16 -7.77
C SER A 168 4.35 14.97 -7.12
N ALA A 169 4.55 13.86 -6.41
CA ALA A 169 5.78 13.55 -5.69
C ALA A 169 6.89 12.98 -6.59
N LEU A 170 6.55 12.50 -7.80
CA LEU A 170 7.53 11.93 -8.73
C LEU A 170 8.67 12.89 -9.05
N ASP A 171 8.40 14.19 -9.13
CA ASP A 171 9.39 15.21 -9.49
C ASP A 171 10.48 15.37 -8.41
N TYR A 172 10.24 14.86 -7.20
CA TYR A 172 11.19 14.88 -6.09
C TYR A 172 11.95 13.56 -5.93
N ILE A 173 11.56 12.49 -6.62
CA ILE A 173 12.25 11.20 -6.56
C ILE A 173 13.52 11.28 -7.42
N LEU A 174 14.66 11.11 -6.77
CA LEU A 174 15.97 11.17 -7.42
C LEU A 174 16.41 9.79 -7.91
N TYR A 175 16.10 8.76 -7.13
CA TYR A 175 16.62 7.42 -7.35
C TYR A 175 15.72 6.36 -6.69
N PHE A 176 15.63 5.18 -7.30
CA PHE A 176 15.05 3.99 -6.70
C PHE A 176 15.78 2.75 -7.23
N ARG A 177 16.15 1.84 -6.33
CA ARG A 177 16.73 0.54 -6.72
C ARG A 177 16.22 -0.59 -5.84
N VAL A 178 16.28 -1.78 -6.43
CA VAL A 178 16.23 -3.04 -5.69
C VAL A 178 17.68 -3.48 -5.45
N ALA A 179 18.08 -3.61 -4.20
CA ALA A 179 19.41 -4.08 -3.84
C ALA A 179 19.56 -5.58 -4.12
N GLU A 180 20.80 -6.05 -4.14
CA GLU A 180 21.07 -7.49 -4.23
C GLU A 180 20.47 -8.25 -3.03
N PHE A 181 20.08 -9.51 -3.26
CA PHE A 181 19.56 -10.35 -2.21
C PHE A 181 20.65 -10.66 -1.18
N VAL A 182 20.35 -10.40 0.10
CA VAL A 182 21.27 -10.65 1.21
C VAL A 182 20.63 -11.66 2.16
N PRO A 183 21.04 -12.95 2.13
CA PRO A 183 20.43 -14.01 2.94
C PRO A 183 20.53 -13.80 4.46
N THR A 184 21.42 -12.92 4.92
CA THR A 184 21.56 -12.58 6.34
C THR A 184 20.55 -11.54 6.82
N LEU A 185 19.88 -10.83 5.91
CA LEU A 185 18.93 -9.75 6.22
C LEU A 185 17.48 -10.14 5.91
N SER A 186 17.27 -11.12 5.03
CA SER A 186 15.95 -11.65 4.72
C SER A 186 16.06 -13.10 4.22
N ASP A 187 14.99 -13.84 4.45
CA ASP A 187 14.76 -15.19 3.94
C ASP A 187 14.47 -15.22 2.44
N CYS A 188 13.76 -14.23 1.91
CA CYS A 188 13.38 -14.20 0.50
C CYS A 188 13.26 -12.81 -0.13
N HIS A 189 13.28 -11.71 0.62
CA HIS A 189 13.10 -10.36 0.08
C HIS A 189 14.43 -9.61 -0.14
N CYS A 190 14.47 -8.83 -1.21
CA CYS A 190 15.49 -7.83 -1.47
C CYS A 190 15.12 -6.51 -0.82
N LYS A 191 16.12 -5.79 -0.33
CA LYS A 191 15.93 -4.42 0.14
C LYS A 191 15.56 -3.51 -1.03
N ILE A 192 14.51 -2.71 -0.87
CA ILE A 192 14.20 -1.60 -1.78
C ILE A 192 14.72 -0.29 -1.17
N GLU A 193 15.33 0.54 -2.00
CA GLU A 193 15.94 1.80 -1.60
C GLU A 193 15.45 2.92 -2.53
N TRP A 194 15.20 4.09 -1.97
CA TRP A 194 14.82 5.27 -2.72
C TRP A 194 15.43 6.52 -2.11
N GLU A 195 15.64 7.51 -2.96
CA GLU A 195 16.15 8.83 -2.59
C GLU A 195 15.18 9.89 -3.09
N MET A 196 14.90 10.88 -2.25
CA MET A 196 14.05 12.01 -2.61
C MET A 196 14.66 13.33 -2.17
N SER A 197 14.41 14.37 -2.95
CA SER A 197 14.69 15.75 -2.58
C SER A 197 13.59 16.26 -1.64
N ALA A 198 13.97 16.67 -0.43
CA ALA A 198 13.05 17.23 0.54
C ALA A 198 13.61 18.52 1.14
N GLN A 199 12.75 19.53 1.27
CA GLN A 199 13.06 20.75 2.01
C GLN A 199 12.44 20.66 3.40
N PHE A 200 13.28 20.61 4.42
CA PHE A 200 12.83 20.59 5.80
C PHE A 200 12.81 22.02 6.33
N SER A 201 11.61 22.51 6.65
CA SER A 201 11.48 23.68 7.52
C SER A 201 11.43 23.15 8.95
N ALA A 202 12.59 23.06 9.59
CA ALA A 202 12.65 22.89 11.03
C ALA A 202 12.14 24.17 11.69
N ASN A 203 10.82 24.30 11.80
CA ASN A 203 10.28 25.13 12.86
C ASN A 203 10.65 24.40 14.14
N LEU A 204 11.78 24.76 14.74
CA LEU A 204 12.10 24.47 16.14
C LEU A 204 11.02 25.17 16.98
N ARG A 205 9.81 24.63 16.97
CA ARG A 205 8.91 24.83 18.10
C ARG A 205 9.41 23.82 19.12
N ASP A 206 9.89 24.33 20.25
CA ASP A 206 10.15 23.58 21.47
C ASP A 206 8.90 22.85 22.01
N ASP A 207 7.79 22.88 21.27
CA ASP A 207 6.68 21.95 21.41
C ASP A 207 7.11 20.58 20.85
N CYS A 208 8.10 19.94 21.49
CA CYS A 208 8.15 18.49 21.47
C CYS A 208 6.81 18.03 22.05
N ILE A 209 5.86 17.73 21.18
CA ILE A 209 4.81 16.80 21.57
C ILE A 209 5.59 15.52 21.82
N ASP A 210 5.95 15.30 23.08
CA ASP A 210 6.32 14.02 23.62
C ASP A 210 5.11 13.12 23.39
N HIS A 211 4.99 12.63 22.16
CA HIS A 211 4.26 11.42 21.94
C HIS A 211 5.06 10.42 22.71
N ASP A 212 4.62 10.13 23.95
CA ASP A 212 5.13 9.05 24.77
C ASP A 212 5.42 7.90 23.82
N LEU A 213 6.69 7.73 23.45
CA LEU A 213 7.09 6.69 22.53
C LEU A 213 6.92 5.43 23.32
N HIS A 214 5.70 4.88 23.27
CA HIS A 214 5.40 3.67 23.98
C HIS A 214 6.33 2.61 23.40
N THR A 215 7.21 2.10 24.25
CA THR A 215 8.01 0.93 23.93
C THR A 215 7.08 -0.11 23.35
N MET A 216 7.36 -0.52 22.11
CA MET A 216 6.60 -1.58 21.45
C MET A 216 6.51 -2.73 22.44
N PRO A 217 5.28 -3.13 22.85
CA PRO A 217 5.12 -4.25 23.77
C PRO A 217 5.89 -5.44 23.20
N SER A 218 6.66 -6.12 24.05
CA SER A 218 7.43 -7.30 23.65
C SER A 218 6.55 -8.19 22.78
N ARG A 219 7.01 -8.48 21.55
CA ARG A 219 6.26 -9.25 20.55
C ARG A 219 5.67 -10.48 21.23
N TYR A 220 4.34 -10.57 21.30
CA TYR A 220 3.68 -11.71 21.91
C TYR A 220 4.08 -12.96 21.12
N MET A 221 4.86 -13.84 21.75
CA MET A 221 5.27 -15.11 21.17
C MET A 221 4.25 -16.17 21.55
N TRP A 222 3.71 -16.86 20.55
CA TRP A 222 2.79 -17.96 20.77
C TRP A 222 3.54 -19.10 21.47
N SER A 223 3.03 -19.51 22.62
CA SER A 223 3.49 -20.65 23.42
C SER A 223 2.37 -21.70 23.51
N GLU A 224 2.65 -22.87 24.09
CA GLU A 224 1.65 -23.92 24.26
C GLU A 224 0.42 -23.45 25.06
N ASN A 225 0.63 -22.53 26.01
CA ASN A 225 -0.44 -21.94 26.82
C ASN A 225 -1.08 -20.69 26.18
N SER A 226 -0.59 -20.23 25.03
CA SER A 226 -1.11 -19.03 24.38
C SER A 226 -2.51 -19.23 23.82
N VAL A 227 -2.91 -20.48 23.55
CA VAL A 227 -4.26 -20.82 23.05
C VAL A 227 -5.33 -20.48 24.09
N THR A 228 -5.14 -20.91 25.33
CA THR A 228 -6.09 -20.68 26.42
C THR A 228 -6.17 -19.19 26.77
N VAL A 229 -5.02 -18.54 26.91
CA VAL A 229 -4.93 -17.09 27.17
C VAL A 229 -5.62 -16.27 26.08
N PHE A 230 -5.48 -16.67 24.82
CA PHE A 230 -6.15 -15.99 23.70
C PHE A 230 -7.66 -16.22 23.72
N GLN A 231 -8.12 -17.45 24.00
CA GLN A 231 -9.55 -17.76 24.13
C GLN A 231 -10.21 -16.99 25.28
N GLU A 232 -9.54 -16.90 26.43
CA GLU A 232 -9.99 -16.10 27.57
C GLU A 232 -10.04 -14.61 27.21
N ALA A 233 -9.00 -14.09 26.54
CA ALA A 233 -8.96 -12.71 26.08
C ALA A 233 -10.09 -12.37 25.09
N LEU A 234 -10.48 -13.29 24.19
CA LEU A 234 -11.61 -13.11 23.29
C LEU A 234 -12.96 -13.00 24.02
N THR A 235 -13.07 -13.58 25.21
CA THR A 235 -14.26 -13.47 26.07
C THR A 235 -14.22 -12.29 27.03
N SER A 236 -13.08 -11.59 27.11
CA SER A 236 -12.93 -10.42 27.98
C SER A 236 -13.89 -9.30 27.56
N PRO A 237 -14.62 -8.67 28.50
CA PRO A 237 -15.53 -7.57 28.21
C PRO A 237 -14.87 -6.43 27.44
N SER A 238 -13.60 -6.11 27.76
CA SER A 238 -12.84 -5.03 27.12
C SER A 238 -12.54 -5.31 25.64
N VAL A 239 -12.32 -6.56 25.27
CA VAL A 239 -12.07 -6.97 23.87
C VAL A 239 -13.39 -7.04 23.10
N LEU A 240 -14.43 -7.61 23.70
CA LEU A 240 -15.76 -7.69 23.11
C LEU A 240 -16.35 -6.30 22.80
N GLU A 241 -16.17 -5.34 23.70
CA GLU A 241 -16.62 -3.96 23.55
C GLU A 241 -15.80 -3.21 22.48
N LYS A 242 -14.47 -3.33 22.53
CA LYS A 242 -13.56 -2.65 21.59
C LYS A 242 -13.74 -3.09 20.14
N TYR A 243 -14.07 -4.35 19.91
CA TYR A 243 -14.17 -4.94 18.57
C TYR A 243 -15.62 -5.25 18.13
N GLN A 244 -16.63 -4.79 18.89
CA GLN A 244 -18.06 -5.05 18.60
C GLN A 244 -18.35 -6.52 18.26
N ILE A 245 -17.75 -7.45 19.01
CA ILE A 245 -17.85 -8.91 18.77
C ILE A 245 -19.19 -9.43 19.34
N SER A 246 -20.30 -8.79 19.00
CA SER A 246 -21.65 -9.29 19.31
C SER A 246 -22.13 -10.27 18.23
N TYR A 247 -21.64 -10.13 16.99
CA TYR A 247 -22.07 -10.93 15.84
C TYR A 247 -21.42 -12.33 15.71
N LEU A 248 -20.34 -12.63 16.45
CA LEU A 248 -19.61 -13.90 16.33
C LEU A 248 -19.98 -14.95 17.39
N LYS A 249 -20.90 -14.66 18.31
CA LYS A 249 -21.35 -15.59 19.37
C LYS A 249 -21.94 -16.91 18.82
N GLY A 250 -22.24 -17.01 17.53
CA GLY A 250 -22.77 -18.23 16.90
C GLY A 250 -21.76 -19.11 16.15
N ILE A 251 -20.48 -18.71 16.01
CA ILE A 251 -19.54 -19.40 15.09
C ILE A 251 -18.38 -20.10 15.81
N LEU A 252 -18.04 -19.73 17.04
CA LEU A 252 -16.83 -20.20 17.72
C LEU A 252 -17.06 -21.09 18.96
N LEU A 253 -18.30 -21.42 19.30
CA LEU A 253 -18.60 -22.39 20.36
C LEU A 253 -19.13 -23.69 19.74
N PRO A 254 -18.42 -24.83 19.83
CA PRO A 254 -19.02 -26.11 19.55
C PRO A 254 -20.10 -26.40 20.61
N LYS A 255 -21.19 -27.05 20.21
CA LYS A 255 -22.14 -27.65 21.15
C LYS A 255 -21.47 -28.77 21.94
#